data_AF-K0N2Y9-F1
#
_entry.id   AF-K0N2Y9-F1
#
_cell.length_a   1.000
_cell.length_b   1.000
_cell.length_c   1.000
_cell.angle_alpha   90.00
_cell.angle_beta   90.00
_cell.angle_gamma   90.00
#
_symmetry.space_group_name_H-M   'P 1'
#
loop_
_entity.id
_entity.type
_entity.pdbx_description
1 polymer ?
#
loop_
_entity_poly.entity_id
_entity_poly.type
_entity_poly.pdbx_seq_one_letter_code
_entity_poly.pdbx_strand_id
1 'polypeptide(L)'
;MIRKHLLVDVIAGLIVAGLVVILAGCGEGLPKNLKNRARAIPDAIKTGKSQIDKHKDQYETLAASSEFKEVEPFALKENWAQKFQLAYEELTRAKTLYDKDLSPLVGKNKPELASQVIQQTVRIKKVLKNAENLSRYPILRFAKIRNTIENAADLQSGAQKNTDDIIRIATALKTGSMAKAIADFPDLTDKINTRFAPLSKLERQSRKHLSVVTEQYKRHAAGSTADYAAFTDSVESLDSGLEQTKILETKFIKEMGQLYSSYTKILKDMKEEYFVNIKRESWNENSDYYDPRFVNFYRKVSPEAYETLTADNLDTIAAISAGLGTGVYSSRFSSQIGDLWKQLSINPTDQWPESGHNAASFWVESSREAYFHKYILEENGDTKETDWEKVDANFYDANLEYLGMAVLAKPYGVFEQDRLTQAAPPGMAYVGNSKYGEWKKDDTGNQFWSWYGKYALFSSLFFFPPSYFHYNSWNSWNNDYRYKKPYFGQTKNGSRKYGTYGTYVRQSPKFQSTNFAKSGGFKSQATSVRGAGAGLRGGGPKSKGK
;
A
#
# COMPACT_ATOMS: atom_id res chain seq x y z
N MET A 1 -35.07 27.90 7.65
CA MET A 1 -35.29 26.47 7.31
C MET A 1 -35.17 26.33 5.80
N ILE A 2 -34.06 25.73 5.35
CA ILE A 2 -33.68 25.18 4.03
C ILE A 2 -32.14 25.26 4.02
N ARG A 3 -31.52 24.26 4.65
CA ARG A 3 -30.09 23.95 4.53
C ARG A 3 -29.89 23.31 3.16
N LYS A 4 -29.16 23.97 2.26
CA LYS A 4 -28.52 23.28 1.14
C LYS A 4 -27.03 23.21 1.42
N HIS A 5 -26.58 22.00 1.75
CA HIS A 5 -25.20 21.62 1.89
C HIS A 5 -24.43 21.93 0.60
N LEU A 6 -23.50 22.88 0.67
CA LEU A 6 -22.36 22.97 -0.24
C LEU A 6 -21.15 22.37 0.49
N LEU A 7 -21.12 21.04 0.53
CA LEU A 7 -19.89 20.30 0.71
C LEU A 7 -19.10 20.47 -0.59
N VAL A 8 -18.15 21.40 -0.58
CA VAL A 8 -17.10 21.44 -1.58
C VAL A 8 -16.16 20.28 -1.26
N ASP A 9 -16.19 19.25 -2.10
CA ASP A 9 -15.28 18.11 -2.05
C ASP A 9 -13.83 18.59 -2.21
N VAL A 10 -13.20 18.92 -1.08
CA VAL A 10 -11.75 18.93 -0.91
C VAL A 10 -11.39 17.56 -0.37
N ILE A 11 -11.26 16.56 -1.25
CA ILE A 11 -10.48 15.37 -0.96
C ILE A 11 -9.34 15.30 -1.95
N ALA A 12 -8.15 15.44 -1.37
CA ALA A 12 -6.85 15.34 -1.98
C ALA A 12 -6.73 14.05 -2.82
N GLY A 13 -6.51 14.25 -4.12
CA GLY A 13 -5.92 13.22 -4.97
C GLY A 13 -4.43 13.12 -4.66
N LEU A 14 -4.03 12.08 -3.94
CA LEU A 14 -2.68 11.53 -3.86
C LEU A 14 -2.79 10.14 -3.21
N ILE A 15 -2.03 9.15 -3.73
CA ILE A 15 -1.90 7.73 -3.29
C ILE A 15 -2.91 6.80 -4.00
N VAL A 16 -2.59 5.80 -4.84
CA VAL A 16 -1.37 5.18 -5.40
C VAL A 16 -1.67 4.88 -6.87
N ALA A 17 -0.82 5.31 -7.80
CA ALA A 17 -0.83 4.74 -9.15
C ALA A 17 -0.26 3.32 -9.04
N GLY A 18 -1.13 2.30 -9.11
CA GLY A 18 -0.72 0.92 -9.24
C GLY A 18 0.19 0.77 -10.45
N LEU A 19 1.46 0.48 -10.18
CA LEU A 19 2.47 0.08 -11.15
C LEU A 19 2.04 -1.27 -11.76
N VAL A 20 1.26 -1.22 -12.83
CA VAL A 20 1.10 -2.35 -13.74
C VAL A 20 2.25 -2.26 -14.73
N VAL A 21 3.37 -2.87 -14.38
CA VAL A 21 4.42 -3.22 -15.35
C VAL A 21 3.98 -4.53 -15.99
N ILE A 22 3.41 -4.45 -17.18
CA ILE A 22 3.34 -5.58 -18.10
C ILE A 22 4.33 -5.27 -19.20
N LEU A 23 5.48 -5.94 -19.17
CA LEU A 23 6.42 -6.00 -20.29
C LEU A 23 6.52 -7.44 -20.73
N ALA A 24 5.94 -7.76 -21.89
CA ALA A 24 6.56 -8.49 -23.01
C ALA A 24 5.47 -9.05 -23.94
N GLY A 25 5.53 -8.66 -25.22
CA GLY A 25 4.68 -9.18 -26.29
C GLY A 25 4.42 -8.10 -27.34
N CYS A 26 4.98 -8.28 -28.55
CA CYS A 26 5.02 -7.34 -29.66
C CYS A 26 3.69 -6.62 -29.99
N GLY A 27 3.74 -5.30 -30.22
CA GLY A 27 2.83 -4.60 -31.14
C GLY A 27 1.92 -3.50 -30.58
N GLU A 28 1.76 -3.35 -29.27
CA GLU A 28 0.93 -2.27 -28.73
C GLU A 28 1.80 -1.14 -28.18
N GLY A 29 1.77 0.02 -28.85
CA GLY A 29 2.49 1.23 -28.40
C GLY A 29 1.98 1.78 -27.06
N LEU A 30 1.91 3.11 -26.91
CA LEU A 30 1.34 3.69 -25.69
C LEU A 30 -0.11 3.18 -25.45
N PRO A 31 -0.51 2.93 -24.19
CA PRO A 31 -1.88 2.54 -23.85
C PRO A 31 -2.92 3.51 -24.46
N LYS A 32 -4.00 2.98 -25.05
CA LYS A 32 -5.02 3.79 -25.76
C LYS A 32 -5.63 4.88 -24.89
N ASN A 33 -5.91 4.57 -23.62
CA ASN A 33 -6.41 5.52 -22.63
C ASN A 33 -5.41 6.66 -22.36
N LEU A 34 -4.10 6.36 -22.29
CA LEU A 34 -3.05 7.35 -22.08
C LEU A 34 -2.91 8.28 -23.28
N LYS A 35 -2.96 7.74 -24.50
CA LYS A 35 -2.99 8.53 -25.73
C LYS A 35 -4.21 9.45 -25.80
N ASN A 36 -5.40 8.94 -25.49
CA ASN A 36 -6.63 9.73 -25.50
C ASN A 36 -6.56 10.89 -24.49
N ARG A 37 -6.06 10.63 -23.28
CA ARG A 37 -5.87 11.67 -22.25
C ARG A 37 -4.91 12.76 -22.70
N ALA A 38 -3.81 12.40 -23.36
CA ALA A 38 -2.84 13.37 -23.86
C ALA A 38 -3.41 14.15 -25.07
N ARG A 39 -4.11 13.48 -25.99
CA ARG A 39 -4.74 14.12 -27.16
C ARG A 39 -5.90 15.05 -26.82
N ALA A 40 -6.50 14.92 -25.64
CA ALA A 40 -7.55 15.83 -25.16
C ALA A 40 -7.00 17.17 -24.61
N ILE A 41 -5.69 17.33 -24.43
CA ILE A 41 -5.11 18.55 -23.84
C ILE A 41 -5.33 19.80 -24.70
N PRO A 42 -5.14 19.78 -26.04
CA PRO A 42 -5.45 20.94 -26.89
C PRO A 42 -6.90 21.43 -26.73
N ASP A 43 -7.85 20.51 -26.68
CA ASP A 43 -9.26 20.84 -26.43
C ASP A 43 -9.45 21.44 -25.04
N ALA A 44 -8.80 20.87 -24.01
CA ALA A 44 -8.83 21.43 -22.66
C ALA A 44 -8.22 22.85 -22.58
N ILE A 45 -7.16 23.15 -23.35
CA ILE A 45 -6.60 24.50 -23.45
C ILE A 45 -7.61 25.45 -24.11
N LYS A 46 -8.27 25.02 -25.20
CA LYS A 46 -9.29 25.81 -25.89
C LYS A 46 -10.50 26.09 -24.99
N THR A 47 -11.00 25.06 -24.31
CA THR A 47 -12.07 25.19 -23.31
C THR A 47 -11.65 26.13 -22.18
N GLY A 48 -10.42 25.97 -21.68
CA GLY A 48 -9.85 26.86 -20.66
C GLY A 48 -9.88 28.32 -21.11
N LYS A 49 -9.50 28.63 -22.35
CA LYS A 49 -9.56 30.01 -22.87
C LYS A 49 -10.98 30.56 -22.83
N SER A 50 -11.95 29.83 -23.35
CA SER A 50 -13.36 30.24 -23.33
C SER A 50 -13.89 30.45 -21.91
N GLN A 51 -13.44 29.64 -20.93
CA GLN A 51 -13.79 29.84 -19.53
C GLN A 51 -13.18 31.11 -18.94
N ILE A 52 -11.91 31.41 -19.26
CA ILE A 52 -11.26 32.65 -18.82
C ILE A 52 -11.98 33.86 -19.41
N ASP A 53 -12.28 33.84 -20.71
CA ASP A 53 -13.03 34.91 -21.40
C ASP A 53 -14.37 35.15 -20.70
N LYS A 54 -15.13 34.08 -20.44
CA LYS A 54 -16.40 34.16 -19.70
C LYS A 54 -16.25 34.76 -18.30
N HIS A 55 -15.26 34.33 -17.53
CA HIS A 55 -15.04 34.89 -16.19
C HIS A 55 -14.60 36.36 -16.25
N LYS A 56 -13.84 36.75 -17.29
CA LYS A 56 -13.44 38.14 -17.50
C LYS A 56 -14.66 39.02 -17.79
N ASP A 57 -15.53 38.60 -18.72
CA ASP A 57 -16.76 39.34 -19.06
C ASP A 57 -17.69 39.49 -17.84
N GLN A 58 -17.81 38.41 -17.05
CA GLN A 58 -18.56 38.43 -15.79
C GLN A 58 -17.97 39.43 -14.79
N TYR A 59 -16.64 39.47 -14.66
CA TYR A 59 -15.97 40.43 -13.80
C TYR A 59 -16.11 41.87 -14.31
N GLU A 60 -16.01 42.13 -15.60
CA GLU A 60 -16.19 43.48 -16.17
C GLU A 60 -17.62 43.99 -15.96
N THR A 61 -18.62 43.12 -16.16
CA THR A 61 -20.02 43.43 -15.87
C THR A 61 -20.21 43.75 -14.39
N LEU A 62 -19.60 42.95 -13.52
CA LEU A 62 -19.65 43.16 -12.07
C LEU A 62 -18.94 44.44 -11.64
N ALA A 63 -17.77 44.74 -12.20
CA ALA A 63 -16.99 45.93 -11.89
C ALA A 63 -17.72 47.24 -12.26
N ALA A 64 -18.64 47.17 -13.22
CA ALA A 64 -19.52 48.29 -13.59
C ALA A 64 -20.75 48.45 -12.69
N SER A 65 -21.02 47.49 -11.78
CA SER A 65 -22.21 47.49 -10.93
C SER A 65 -22.07 48.39 -9.70
N SER A 66 -23.19 48.84 -9.13
CA SER A 66 -23.16 49.68 -7.93
C SER A 66 -22.66 48.92 -6.70
N GLU A 67 -22.92 47.62 -6.63
CA GLU A 67 -22.51 46.73 -5.55
C GLU A 67 -20.99 46.52 -5.47
N PHE A 68 -20.27 46.75 -6.57
CA PHE A 68 -18.81 46.63 -6.62
C PHE A 68 -18.08 47.77 -5.91
N LYS A 69 -18.70 48.95 -5.79
CA LYS A 69 -18.06 50.14 -5.20
C LYS A 69 -17.52 49.90 -3.79
N GLU A 70 -18.23 49.13 -2.97
CA GLU A 70 -17.81 48.79 -1.61
C GLU A 70 -16.63 47.80 -1.57
N VAL A 71 -16.37 47.08 -2.67
CA VAL A 71 -15.35 46.04 -2.76
C VAL A 71 -14.14 46.48 -3.61
N GLU A 72 -14.30 47.52 -4.43
CA GLU A 72 -13.30 48.07 -5.34
C GLU A 72 -11.91 48.30 -4.70
N PRO A 73 -11.79 48.87 -3.48
CA PRO A 73 -10.47 49.05 -2.86
C PRO A 73 -9.69 47.74 -2.67
N PHE A 74 -10.38 46.63 -2.40
CA PHE A 74 -9.75 45.31 -2.27
C PHE A 74 -9.36 44.75 -3.63
N ALA A 75 -10.20 44.96 -4.66
CA ALA A 75 -9.91 44.53 -6.02
C ALA A 75 -8.65 45.20 -6.59
N LEU A 76 -8.47 46.49 -6.29
CA LEU A 76 -7.28 47.25 -6.64
C LEU A 76 -6.05 46.76 -5.85
N LYS A 77 -6.16 46.65 -4.51
CA LYS A 77 -5.07 46.19 -3.64
C LYS A 77 -4.56 44.79 -4.00
N GLU A 78 -5.45 43.89 -4.41
CA GLU A 78 -5.14 42.49 -4.76
C GLU A 78 -4.93 42.26 -6.27
N ASN A 79 -4.98 43.32 -7.10
CA ASN A 79 -4.79 43.29 -8.56
C ASN A 79 -5.71 42.26 -9.27
N TRP A 80 -7.02 42.31 -9.03
CA TRP A 80 -7.96 41.32 -9.56
C TRP A 80 -7.99 41.26 -11.09
N ALA A 81 -7.96 42.41 -11.76
CA ALA A 81 -7.92 42.47 -13.23
C ALA A 81 -6.67 41.76 -13.80
N GLN A 82 -5.52 41.86 -13.13
CA GLN A 82 -4.28 41.22 -13.57
C GLN A 82 -4.36 39.69 -13.52
N LYS A 83 -5.25 39.11 -12.70
CA LYS A 83 -5.40 37.64 -12.60
C LYS A 83 -5.84 37.00 -13.91
N PHE A 84 -6.62 37.70 -14.75
CA PHE A 84 -7.00 37.20 -16.07
C PHE A 84 -5.80 37.12 -17.01
N GLN A 85 -4.93 38.13 -17.00
CA GLN A 85 -3.69 38.11 -17.78
C GLN A 85 -2.79 36.94 -17.37
N LEU A 86 -2.59 36.75 -16.06
CA LEU A 86 -1.84 35.60 -15.54
C LEU A 86 -2.48 34.25 -15.92
N ALA A 87 -3.82 34.18 -15.99
CA ALA A 87 -4.52 32.98 -16.43
C ALA A 87 -4.25 32.66 -17.91
N TYR A 88 -4.25 33.66 -18.81
CA TYR A 88 -3.88 33.47 -20.21
C TYR A 88 -2.41 33.07 -20.38
N GLU A 89 -1.52 33.60 -19.55
CA GLU A 89 -0.10 33.21 -19.53
C GLU A 89 0.07 31.73 -19.14
N GLU A 90 -0.66 31.26 -18.12
CA GLU A 90 -0.66 29.83 -17.76
C GLU A 90 -1.24 28.95 -18.88
N LEU A 91 -2.27 29.40 -19.64
CA LEU A 91 -2.71 28.66 -20.84
C LEU A 91 -1.64 28.61 -21.93
N THR A 92 -0.94 29.72 -22.16
CA THR A 92 0.17 29.79 -23.12
C THR A 92 1.31 28.85 -22.71
N ARG A 93 1.60 28.78 -21.41
CA ARG A 93 2.53 27.83 -20.82
C ARG A 93 2.06 26.38 -21.00
N ALA A 94 0.79 26.08 -20.75
CA ALA A 94 0.21 24.76 -20.95
C ALA A 94 0.34 24.31 -22.43
N LYS A 95 0.05 25.21 -23.38
CA LYS A 95 0.25 24.97 -24.81
C LYS A 95 1.72 24.70 -25.13
N THR A 96 2.63 25.51 -24.62
CA THR A 96 4.08 25.32 -24.84
C THR A 96 4.57 23.97 -24.32
N LEU A 97 4.14 23.57 -23.12
CA LEU A 97 4.46 22.25 -22.54
C LEU A 97 3.85 21.11 -23.37
N TYR A 98 2.65 21.29 -23.89
CA TYR A 98 2.04 20.31 -24.79
C TYR A 98 2.86 20.16 -26.08
N ASP A 99 3.13 21.27 -26.77
CA ASP A 99 3.78 21.28 -28.08
C ASP A 99 5.22 20.75 -28.01
N LYS A 100 5.97 21.15 -26.97
CA LYS A 100 7.40 20.82 -26.83
C LYS A 100 7.67 19.52 -26.08
N ASP A 101 6.92 19.24 -25.02
CA ASP A 101 7.26 18.13 -24.11
C ASP A 101 6.35 16.91 -24.33
N LEU A 102 5.04 17.11 -24.48
CA LEU A 102 4.09 15.98 -24.50
C LEU A 102 3.79 15.43 -25.90
N SER A 103 3.52 16.30 -26.88
CA SER A 103 3.16 15.92 -28.24
C SER A 103 4.24 15.04 -28.91
N PRO A 104 5.55 15.37 -28.81
CA PRO A 104 6.61 14.52 -29.37
C PRO A 104 6.70 13.15 -28.71
N LEU A 105 6.49 13.06 -27.38
CA LEU A 105 6.51 11.78 -26.66
C LEU A 105 5.35 10.88 -27.07
N VAL A 106 4.16 11.46 -27.22
CA VAL A 106 2.96 10.72 -27.66
C VAL A 106 3.10 10.28 -29.12
N GLY A 107 3.69 11.12 -29.98
CA GLY A 107 3.94 10.82 -31.39
C GLY A 107 4.88 9.62 -31.60
N LYS A 108 5.88 9.45 -30.73
CA LYS A 108 6.79 8.28 -30.76
C LYS A 108 6.08 6.95 -30.46
N ASN A 109 4.97 6.98 -29.73
CA ASN A 109 4.10 5.83 -29.44
C ASN A 109 4.85 4.59 -28.89
N LYS A 110 5.87 4.78 -28.05
CA LYS A 110 6.66 3.68 -27.47
C LYS A 110 6.24 3.37 -26.02
N PRO A 111 6.09 2.09 -25.62
CA PRO A 111 5.63 1.72 -24.28
C PRO A 111 6.57 2.20 -23.17
N GLU A 112 7.89 2.24 -23.39
CA GLU A 112 8.88 2.71 -22.41
C GLU A 112 8.73 4.21 -22.06
N LEU A 113 8.04 4.99 -22.90
CA LEU A 113 7.79 6.41 -22.65
C LEU A 113 6.52 6.66 -21.81
N ALA A 114 5.76 5.62 -21.44
CA ALA A 114 4.47 5.77 -20.76
C ALA A 114 4.57 6.58 -19.45
N SER A 115 5.59 6.34 -18.62
CA SER A 115 5.81 7.08 -17.37
C SER A 115 6.03 8.58 -17.62
N GLN A 116 6.84 8.92 -18.63
CA GLN A 116 7.11 10.32 -18.99
C GLN A 116 5.85 11.01 -19.52
N VAL A 117 5.06 10.34 -20.36
CA VAL A 117 3.77 10.84 -20.87
C VAL A 117 2.80 11.10 -19.71
N ILE A 118 2.73 10.22 -18.71
CA ILE A 118 1.91 10.41 -17.50
C ILE A 118 2.38 11.66 -16.75
N GLN A 119 3.68 11.77 -16.46
CA GLN A 119 4.24 12.91 -15.71
C GLN A 119 3.98 14.25 -16.40
N GLN A 120 4.22 14.35 -17.72
CA GLN A 120 3.98 15.60 -18.46
C GLN A 120 2.48 15.92 -18.56
N THR A 121 1.62 14.91 -18.73
CA THR A 121 0.16 15.10 -18.70
C THR A 121 -0.30 15.67 -17.36
N VAL A 122 0.20 15.14 -16.24
CA VAL A 122 -0.11 15.65 -14.89
C VAL A 122 0.38 17.09 -14.71
N ARG A 123 1.61 17.39 -15.17
CA ARG A 123 2.19 18.74 -15.12
C ARG A 123 1.33 19.74 -15.88
N ILE A 124 0.91 19.44 -17.10
CA ILE A 124 0.06 20.33 -17.91
C ILE A 124 -1.31 20.51 -17.25
N LYS A 125 -1.92 19.44 -16.74
CA LYS A 125 -3.20 19.54 -16.00
C LYS A 125 -3.11 20.46 -14.78
N LYS A 126 -1.99 20.46 -14.06
CA LYS A 126 -1.76 21.38 -12.93
C LYS A 126 -1.72 22.84 -13.40
N VAL A 127 -1.02 23.13 -14.50
CA VAL A 127 -0.97 24.47 -15.11
C VAL A 127 -2.36 24.92 -15.58
N LEU A 128 -3.12 24.04 -16.24
CA LEU A 128 -4.51 24.33 -16.62
C LEU A 128 -5.40 24.64 -15.41
N LYS A 129 -5.23 23.89 -14.31
CA LYS A 129 -5.97 24.15 -13.07
C LYS A 129 -5.59 25.49 -12.44
N ASN A 130 -4.32 25.87 -12.49
CA ASN A 130 -3.87 27.19 -12.04
C ASN A 130 -4.52 28.31 -12.86
N ALA A 131 -4.56 28.18 -14.19
CA ALA A 131 -5.23 29.13 -15.07
C ALA A 131 -6.72 29.30 -14.72
N GLU A 132 -7.44 28.17 -14.52
CA GLU A 132 -8.83 28.19 -14.09
C GLU A 132 -8.99 28.93 -12.75
N ASN A 133 -8.17 28.59 -11.73
CA ASN A 133 -8.23 29.20 -10.41
C ASN A 133 -7.96 30.71 -10.46
N LEU A 134 -6.97 31.15 -11.23
CA LEU A 134 -6.67 32.58 -11.43
C LEU A 134 -7.86 33.32 -12.04
N SER A 135 -8.48 32.76 -13.08
CA SER A 135 -9.63 33.40 -13.73
C SER A 135 -10.88 33.49 -12.87
N ARG A 136 -11.10 32.49 -12.00
CA ARG A 136 -12.26 32.47 -11.08
C ARG A 136 -12.06 33.36 -9.85
N TYR A 137 -10.82 33.69 -9.52
CA TYR A 137 -10.47 34.38 -8.29
C TYR A 137 -11.27 35.67 -8.08
N PRO A 138 -11.35 36.63 -9.04
CA PRO A 138 -12.05 37.90 -8.82
C PRO A 138 -13.53 37.74 -8.44
N ILE A 139 -14.26 36.89 -9.16
CA ILE A 139 -15.70 36.69 -8.93
C ILE A 139 -15.94 36.00 -7.58
N LEU A 140 -15.17 34.96 -7.28
CA LEU A 140 -15.31 34.25 -6.00
C LEU A 140 -14.89 35.12 -4.82
N ARG A 141 -13.83 35.91 -4.98
CA ARG A 141 -13.34 36.83 -3.94
C ARG A 141 -14.35 37.94 -3.68
N PHE A 142 -14.95 38.50 -4.72
CA PHE A 142 -16.07 39.45 -4.58
C PHE A 142 -17.21 38.85 -3.75
N ALA A 143 -17.71 37.68 -4.14
CA ALA A 143 -18.83 37.04 -3.45
C ALA A 143 -18.54 36.80 -1.96
N LYS A 144 -17.31 36.38 -1.63
CA LYS A 144 -16.88 36.17 -0.25
C LYS A 144 -16.80 37.47 0.57
N ILE A 145 -16.21 38.52 -0.01
CA ILE A 145 -16.11 39.83 0.67
C ILE A 145 -17.51 40.42 0.86
N ARG A 146 -18.37 40.39 -0.16
CA ARG A 146 -19.79 40.82 -0.04
C ARG A 146 -20.53 40.08 1.04
N ASN A 147 -20.45 38.74 1.05
CA ASN A 147 -21.05 37.94 2.11
C ASN A 147 -20.53 38.34 3.50
N THR A 148 -19.25 38.71 3.59
CA THR A 148 -18.64 39.17 4.85
C THR A 148 -19.18 40.52 5.29
N ILE A 149 -19.36 41.47 4.35
CA ILE A 149 -19.98 42.77 4.62
C ILE A 149 -21.43 42.57 5.11
N GLU A 150 -22.20 41.72 4.43
CA GLU A 150 -23.63 41.52 4.69
C GLU A 150 -23.91 40.71 5.97
N ASN A 151 -23.02 39.78 6.33
CA ASN A 151 -23.23 38.82 7.43
C ASN A 151 -22.16 38.91 8.52
N ALA A 152 -21.56 40.09 8.72
CA ALA A 152 -20.40 40.27 9.60
C ALA A 152 -20.64 39.76 11.05
N ALA A 153 -21.83 39.99 11.61
CA ALA A 153 -22.19 39.57 12.97
C ALA A 153 -22.25 38.04 13.12
N ASP A 154 -22.90 37.36 12.17
CA ASP A 154 -23.00 35.90 12.16
C ASP A 154 -21.63 35.24 11.97
N LEU A 155 -20.81 35.81 11.07
CA LEU A 155 -19.46 35.32 10.81
C LEU A 155 -18.52 35.56 12.00
N GLN A 156 -18.64 36.69 12.70
CA GLN A 156 -17.89 36.94 13.93
C GLN A 156 -18.27 35.92 15.03
N SER A 157 -19.56 35.67 15.20
CA SER A 157 -20.07 34.70 16.17
C SER A 157 -19.60 33.28 15.83
N GLY A 158 -19.65 32.89 14.55
CA GLY A 158 -19.14 31.61 14.06
C GLY A 158 -17.63 31.46 14.26
N ALA A 159 -16.85 32.49 13.94
CA ALA A 159 -15.41 32.52 14.16
C ALA A 159 -15.02 32.35 15.64
N GLN A 160 -15.76 32.99 16.55
CA GLN A 160 -15.56 32.83 17.98
C GLN A 160 -15.84 31.39 18.42
N LYS A 161 -16.99 30.84 18.02
CA LYS A 161 -17.35 29.44 18.30
C LYS A 161 -16.31 28.46 17.79
N ASN A 162 -15.86 28.59 16.55
CA ASN A 162 -14.84 27.72 15.97
C ASN A 162 -13.52 27.79 16.75
N THR A 163 -13.12 28.99 17.16
CA THR A 163 -11.91 29.19 17.97
C THR A 163 -12.04 28.51 19.33
N ASP A 164 -13.19 28.68 19.99
CA ASP A 164 -13.47 28.05 21.29
C ASP A 164 -13.47 26.53 21.18
N ASP A 165 -14.05 25.97 20.11
CA ASP A 165 -14.03 24.53 19.85
C ASP A 165 -12.61 24.00 19.61
N ILE A 166 -11.78 24.72 18.84
CA ILE A 166 -10.37 24.35 18.63
C ILE A 166 -9.60 24.32 19.96
N ILE A 167 -9.75 25.37 20.77
CA ILE A 167 -9.07 25.48 22.07
C ILE A 167 -9.55 24.38 23.01
N ARG A 168 -10.86 24.11 23.04
CA ARG A 168 -11.46 23.07 23.88
C ARG A 168 -10.90 21.70 23.52
N ILE A 169 -10.83 21.35 22.24
CA ILE A 169 -10.25 20.08 21.76
C ILE A 169 -8.77 19.98 22.18
N ALA A 170 -7.96 20.99 21.86
CA ALA A 170 -6.55 20.99 22.20
C ALA A 170 -6.32 20.85 23.72
N THR A 171 -7.10 21.57 24.52
CA THR A 171 -7.02 21.51 25.99
C THR A 171 -7.40 20.14 26.52
N ALA A 172 -8.51 19.56 26.05
CA ALA A 172 -8.98 18.24 26.47
C ALA A 172 -7.96 17.14 26.16
N LEU A 173 -7.31 17.20 24.99
CA LEU A 173 -6.23 16.27 24.63
C LEU A 173 -4.99 16.46 25.51
N LYS A 174 -4.61 17.72 25.78
CA LYS A 174 -3.45 18.07 26.59
C LYS A 174 -3.61 17.58 28.04
N THR A 175 -4.77 17.79 28.66
CA THR A 175 -5.04 17.40 30.04
C THR A 175 -5.50 15.94 30.18
N GLY A 176 -5.98 15.33 29.10
CA GLY A 176 -6.41 13.93 29.05
C GLY A 176 -5.33 13.00 28.49
N SER A 177 -5.50 12.59 27.22
CA SER A 177 -4.68 11.54 26.59
C SER A 177 -3.19 11.84 26.60
N MET A 178 -2.79 13.09 26.39
CA MET A 178 -1.38 13.50 26.39
C MET A 178 -0.77 13.42 27.79
N ALA A 179 -1.42 14.01 28.80
CA ALA A 179 -0.94 13.96 30.18
C ALA A 179 -0.80 12.52 30.67
N LYS A 180 -1.80 11.67 30.38
CA LYS A 180 -1.73 10.25 30.70
C LYS A 180 -0.56 9.55 30.02
N ALA A 181 -0.37 9.75 28.71
CA ALA A 181 0.73 9.13 27.98
C ALA A 181 2.11 9.58 28.48
N ILE A 182 2.27 10.84 28.87
CA ILE A 182 3.52 11.35 29.46
C ILE A 182 3.77 10.72 30.83
N ALA A 183 2.73 10.59 31.66
CA ALA A 183 2.85 9.97 32.98
C ALA A 183 3.21 8.47 32.89
N ASP A 184 2.56 7.74 31.97
CA ASP A 184 2.77 6.31 31.80
C ASP A 184 4.06 5.98 31.02
N PHE A 185 4.53 6.89 30.16
CA PHE A 185 5.71 6.71 29.30
C PHE A 185 6.62 7.96 29.27
N PRO A 186 7.30 8.27 30.38
CA PRO A 186 8.11 9.50 30.50
C PRO A 186 9.22 9.62 29.45
N ASP A 187 9.85 8.51 29.08
CA ASP A 187 10.91 8.47 28.05
C ASP A 187 10.43 8.87 26.64
N LEU A 188 9.12 8.92 26.41
CA LEU A 188 8.51 9.29 25.14
C LEU A 188 8.01 10.74 25.08
N THR A 189 8.24 11.53 26.14
CA THR A 189 7.72 12.90 26.27
C THR A 189 7.98 13.74 25.01
N ASP A 190 9.20 13.73 24.47
CA ASP A 190 9.54 14.50 23.27
C ASP A 190 8.79 14.03 22.02
N LYS A 191 8.62 12.71 21.87
CA LYS A 191 7.84 12.13 20.76
C LYS A 191 6.36 12.51 20.88
N ILE A 192 5.80 12.48 22.09
CA ILE A 192 4.41 12.87 22.36
C ILE A 192 4.22 14.37 22.07
N ASN A 193 5.12 15.22 22.57
CA ASN A 193 5.11 16.67 22.31
C ASN A 193 5.18 16.98 20.81
N THR A 194 6.06 16.29 20.08
CA THR A 194 6.20 16.46 18.63
C THR A 194 4.91 16.14 17.89
N ARG A 195 4.17 15.10 18.31
CA ARG A 195 2.87 14.75 17.72
C ARG A 195 1.76 15.74 18.05
N PHE A 196 1.82 16.37 19.22
CA PHE A 196 0.85 17.37 19.65
C PHE A 196 1.15 18.77 19.07
N ALA A 197 2.38 19.03 18.65
CA ALA A 197 2.81 20.35 18.17
C ALA A 197 1.94 20.95 17.03
N PRO A 198 1.43 20.17 16.04
CA PRO A 198 0.51 20.69 15.04
C PRO A 198 -0.79 21.27 15.63
N LEU A 199 -1.38 20.59 16.63
CA LEU A 199 -2.58 21.09 17.33
C LEU A 199 -2.27 22.37 18.10
N SER A 200 -1.14 22.40 18.82
CA SER A 200 -0.69 23.62 19.52
C SER A 200 -0.45 24.79 18.56
N LYS A 201 0.04 24.52 17.34
CA LYS A 201 0.23 25.55 16.32
C LYS A 201 -1.10 26.09 15.82
N LEU A 202 -2.07 25.21 15.51
CA LEU A 202 -3.41 25.60 15.09
C LEU A 202 -4.10 26.45 16.16
N GLU A 203 -4.04 26.05 17.43
CA GLU A 203 -4.61 26.83 18.54
C GLU A 203 -4.07 28.27 18.56
N ARG A 204 -2.76 28.45 18.47
CA ARG A 204 -2.14 29.79 18.43
C ARG A 204 -2.55 30.57 17.18
N GLN A 205 -2.66 29.93 16.02
CA GLN A 205 -3.07 30.58 14.78
C GLN A 205 -4.54 31.01 14.86
N SER A 206 -5.42 30.16 15.40
CA SER A 206 -6.84 30.47 15.57
C SER A 206 -7.05 31.68 16.47
N ARG A 207 -6.30 31.80 17.57
CA ARG A 207 -6.35 33.01 18.43
C ARG A 207 -5.97 34.29 17.66
N LYS A 208 -4.96 34.22 16.78
CA LYS A 208 -4.56 35.35 15.94
C LYS A 208 -5.65 35.72 14.93
N HIS A 209 -6.23 34.74 14.26
CA HIS A 209 -7.31 34.97 13.30
C HIS A 209 -8.57 35.52 13.99
N LEU A 210 -8.94 35.00 15.16
CA LEU A 210 -10.05 35.55 15.94
C LEU A 210 -9.79 37.01 16.31
N SER A 211 -8.57 37.36 16.72
CA SER A 211 -8.22 38.75 17.00
C SER A 211 -8.42 39.66 15.78
N VAL A 212 -8.08 39.19 14.57
CA VAL A 212 -8.33 39.94 13.33
C VAL A 212 -9.84 40.10 13.10
N VAL A 213 -10.61 39.00 13.20
CA VAL A 213 -12.06 39.03 13.03
C VAL A 213 -12.73 39.99 14.02
N THR A 214 -12.37 39.91 15.31
CA THR A 214 -12.91 40.78 16.36
C THR A 214 -12.59 42.25 16.10
N GLU A 215 -11.36 42.58 15.69
CA GLU A 215 -10.97 43.96 15.38
C GLU A 215 -11.71 44.51 14.16
N GLN A 216 -11.79 43.74 13.07
CA GLN A 216 -12.50 44.19 11.87
C GLN A 216 -14.01 44.27 12.09
N TYR A 217 -14.59 43.38 12.91
CA TYR A 217 -16.00 43.46 13.31
C TYR A 217 -16.31 44.72 14.12
N LYS A 218 -15.45 45.11 15.06
CA LYS A 218 -15.62 46.37 15.81
C LYS A 218 -15.67 47.57 14.86
N ARG A 219 -14.80 47.59 13.85
CA ARG A 219 -14.78 48.66 12.85
C ARG A 219 -16.06 48.71 12.02
N HIS A 220 -16.52 47.54 11.56
CA HIS A 220 -17.80 47.39 10.86
C HIS A 220 -18.97 47.91 11.71
N ALA A 221 -19.07 47.46 12.97
CA ALA A 221 -20.16 47.85 13.88
C ALA A 221 -20.15 49.35 14.22
N ALA A 222 -18.97 49.99 14.20
CA ALA A 222 -18.82 51.42 14.41
C ALA A 222 -19.09 52.27 13.14
N GLY A 223 -19.45 51.65 12.01
CA GLY A 223 -19.60 52.35 10.72
C GLY A 223 -18.28 52.89 10.16
N SER A 224 -17.14 52.40 10.65
CA SER A 224 -15.81 52.80 10.21
C SER A 224 -15.24 51.83 9.17
N THR A 225 -14.15 52.22 8.49
CA THR A 225 -13.55 51.41 7.42
C THR A 225 -12.90 50.12 7.97
N ALA A 226 -13.54 48.97 7.74
CA ALA A 226 -13.01 47.65 8.06
C ALA A 226 -12.23 47.04 6.88
N ASP A 227 -11.17 46.28 7.17
CA ASP A 227 -10.49 45.44 6.17
C ASP A 227 -11.24 44.11 6.02
N TYR A 228 -12.27 44.12 5.17
CA TYR A 228 -13.10 42.94 4.94
C TYR A 228 -12.35 41.79 4.27
N ALA A 229 -11.29 42.06 3.49
CA ALA A 229 -10.43 41.00 2.96
C ALA A 229 -9.74 40.22 4.10
N ALA A 230 -9.12 40.94 5.06
CA ALA A 230 -8.50 40.32 6.23
C ALA A 230 -9.51 39.63 7.16
N PHE A 231 -10.72 40.18 7.28
CA PHE A 231 -11.84 39.54 7.99
C PHE A 231 -12.18 38.20 7.32
N THR A 232 -12.50 38.21 6.02
CA THR A 232 -12.87 37.02 5.24
C THR A 232 -11.79 35.95 5.36
N ASP A 233 -10.52 36.30 5.14
CA ASP A 233 -9.40 35.34 5.19
C ASP A 233 -9.25 34.69 6.57
N SER A 234 -9.50 35.46 7.63
CA SER A 234 -9.41 34.96 8.99
C SER A 234 -10.57 34.05 9.37
N VAL A 235 -11.80 34.35 8.91
CA VAL A 235 -12.95 33.45 9.06
C VAL A 235 -12.68 32.11 8.35
N GLU A 236 -12.27 32.15 7.08
CA GLU A 236 -11.97 30.93 6.31
C GLU A 236 -10.83 30.11 6.93
N SER A 237 -9.83 30.79 7.50
CA SER A 237 -8.73 30.14 8.23
C SER A 237 -9.22 29.45 9.52
N LEU A 238 -10.23 30.01 10.20
CA LEU A 238 -10.83 29.40 11.39
C LEU A 238 -11.72 28.21 11.04
N ASP A 239 -12.54 28.31 10.00
CA ASP A 239 -13.36 27.21 9.50
C ASP A 239 -12.48 26.00 9.12
N SER A 240 -11.47 26.25 8.28
CA SER A 240 -10.52 25.20 7.87
C SER A 240 -9.65 24.70 9.04
N GLY A 241 -9.29 25.58 9.97
CA GLY A 241 -8.56 25.24 11.19
C GLY A 241 -9.33 24.27 12.10
N LEU A 242 -10.66 24.42 12.21
CA LEU A 242 -11.50 23.52 12.98
C LEU A 242 -11.55 22.12 12.35
N GLU A 243 -11.72 22.04 11.04
CA GLU A 243 -11.73 20.75 10.34
C GLU A 243 -10.37 20.04 10.45
N GLN A 244 -9.27 20.77 10.31
CA GLN A 244 -7.93 20.21 10.54
C GLN A 244 -7.73 19.76 11.99
N THR A 245 -8.27 20.50 12.95
CA THR A 245 -8.19 20.16 14.38
C THR A 245 -8.89 18.82 14.68
N LYS A 246 -10.08 18.57 14.12
CA LYS A 246 -10.81 17.29 14.28
C LYS A 246 -10.04 16.10 13.69
N ILE A 247 -9.42 16.30 12.52
CA ILE A 247 -8.58 15.27 11.87
C ILE A 247 -7.37 14.95 12.76
N LEU A 248 -6.71 15.99 13.26
CA LEU A 248 -5.55 15.84 14.12
C LEU A 248 -5.90 15.25 15.49
N GLU A 249 -7.05 15.58 16.06
CA GLU A 249 -7.58 14.97 17.28
C GLU A 249 -7.73 13.46 17.11
N THR A 250 -8.45 13.03 16.07
CA THR A 250 -8.67 11.60 15.78
C THR A 250 -7.34 10.88 15.61
N LYS A 251 -6.41 11.48 14.85
CA LYS A 251 -5.07 10.94 14.66
C LYS A 251 -4.30 10.85 15.98
N PHE A 252 -4.30 11.91 16.79
CA PHE A 252 -3.56 11.97 18.04
C PHE A 252 -4.08 10.93 19.06
N ILE A 253 -5.40 10.82 19.23
CA ILE A 253 -6.02 9.81 20.10
C ILE A 253 -5.61 8.40 19.65
N LYS A 254 -5.69 8.12 18.35
CA LYS A 254 -5.26 6.83 17.78
C LYS A 254 -3.79 6.56 18.06
N GLU A 255 -2.91 7.55 17.86
CA GLU A 255 -1.47 7.41 18.11
C GLU A 255 -1.16 7.21 19.60
N MET A 256 -1.82 7.92 20.52
CA MET A 256 -1.65 7.70 21.95
C MET A 256 -2.14 6.31 22.36
N GLY A 257 -3.26 5.84 21.80
CA GLY A 257 -3.78 4.49 22.01
C GLY A 257 -2.80 3.38 21.60
N GLN A 258 -1.94 3.62 20.60
CA GLN A 258 -0.94 2.64 20.18
C GLN A 258 0.04 2.26 21.29
N LEU A 259 0.33 3.18 22.21
CA LEU A 259 1.27 2.95 23.32
C LEU A 259 0.73 1.91 24.32
N TYR A 260 -0.58 1.73 24.36
CA TYR A 260 -1.30 0.81 25.26
C TYR A 260 -1.77 -0.45 24.55
N SER A 261 -1.08 -0.88 23.50
CA SER A 261 -1.30 -2.18 22.88
C SER A 261 0.02 -2.81 22.51
N SER A 262 0.12 -4.12 22.71
CA SER A 262 1.25 -4.88 22.22
C SER A 262 0.83 -6.04 21.34
N TYR A 263 1.66 -6.35 20.35
CA TYR A 263 1.46 -7.50 19.51
C TYR A 263 2.75 -8.00 18.87
N THR A 264 2.79 -9.30 18.57
CA THR A 264 3.89 -9.97 17.88
C THR A 264 3.35 -10.94 16.84
N LYS A 265 3.97 -10.96 15.66
CA LYS A 265 3.69 -11.93 14.59
C LYS A 265 4.90 -12.87 14.46
N ILE A 266 4.68 -14.14 14.76
CA ILE A 266 5.71 -15.18 14.81
C ILE A 266 5.51 -16.12 13.64
N LEU A 267 6.55 -16.35 12.86
CA LEU A 267 6.51 -17.27 11.72
C LEU A 267 6.49 -18.71 12.22
N LYS A 268 5.36 -19.40 12.06
CA LYS A 268 5.15 -20.75 12.59
C LYS A 268 5.43 -21.84 11.56
N ASP A 269 4.95 -21.66 10.34
CA ASP A 269 5.07 -22.65 9.26
C ASP A 269 5.15 -21.90 7.93
N MET A 270 5.72 -22.57 6.93
CA MET A 270 5.87 -22.09 5.57
C MET A 270 5.60 -23.26 4.63
N LYS A 271 4.98 -22.97 3.47
CA LYS A 271 4.86 -23.97 2.42
C LYS A 271 4.85 -23.34 1.04
N GLU A 272 5.28 -24.14 0.09
CA GLU A 272 5.19 -23.88 -1.34
C GLU A 272 4.17 -24.84 -1.93
N GLU A 273 3.34 -24.34 -2.84
CA GLU A 273 2.42 -25.16 -3.61
C GLU A 273 2.66 -24.95 -5.09
N TYR A 274 2.86 -26.06 -5.79
CA TYR A 274 3.21 -26.08 -7.20
C TYR A 274 2.00 -26.47 -8.03
N PHE A 275 1.72 -25.69 -9.07
CA PHE A 275 0.62 -25.97 -9.98
C PHE A 275 1.09 -25.96 -11.41
N VAL A 276 0.57 -26.89 -12.19
CA VAL A 276 0.76 -26.97 -13.64
C VAL A 276 -0.59 -26.92 -14.33
N ASN A 277 -0.63 -26.27 -15.49
CA ASN A 277 -1.71 -26.37 -16.44
C ASN A 277 -1.23 -27.24 -17.61
N ILE A 278 -1.74 -28.46 -17.68
CA ILE A 278 -1.46 -29.36 -18.81
C ILE A 278 -2.48 -29.09 -19.90
N LYS A 279 -2.03 -28.75 -21.09
CA LYS A 279 -2.90 -28.55 -22.24
C LYS A 279 -2.79 -29.76 -23.15
N ARG A 280 -3.95 -30.25 -23.58
CA ARG A 280 -4.09 -31.27 -24.62
C ARG A 280 -4.59 -30.59 -25.88
N GLU A 281 -3.95 -30.86 -26.99
CA GLU A 281 -4.50 -30.66 -28.33
C GLU A 281 -4.81 -32.03 -28.92
N SER A 282 -6.03 -32.25 -29.37
CA SER A 282 -6.40 -33.44 -30.14
C SER A 282 -6.83 -33.09 -31.55
N TRP A 283 -6.59 -33.99 -32.49
CA TRP A 283 -6.94 -33.83 -33.90
C TRP A 283 -7.23 -35.19 -34.55
N ASN A 284 -7.75 -35.16 -35.78
CA ASN A 284 -7.86 -36.33 -36.64
C ASN A 284 -6.64 -36.39 -37.56
N GLU A 285 -5.73 -37.33 -37.31
CA GLU A 285 -4.51 -37.57 -38.10
C GLU A 285 -4.82 -37.92 -39.56
N ASN A 286 -5.97 -38.53 -39.82
CA ASN A 286 -6.38 -39.01 -41.15
C ASN A 286 -7.16 -37.96 -41.96
N SER A 287 -7.36 -36.76 -41.42
CA SER A 287 -8.10 -35.68 -42.10
C SER A 287 -7.17 -34.60 -42.61
N ASP A 288 -7.36 -34.15 -43.84
CA ASP A 288 -6.62 -33.02 -44.42
C ASP A 288 -7.00 -31.66 -43.80
N TYR A 289 -8.13 -31.59 -43.10
CA TYR A 289 -8.59 -30.37 -42.42
C TYR A 289 -8.02 -30.24 -41.00
N TYR A 290 -7.55 -29.05 -40.63
CA TYR A 290 -7.03 -28.76 -39.29
C TYR A 290 -8.16 -28.29 -38.37
N ASP A 291 -8.72 -29.20 -37.57
CA ASP A 291 -9.73 -28.91 -36.53
C ASP A 291 -9.21 -29.34 -35.14
N PRO A 292 -8.26 -28.61 -34.54
CA PRO A 292 -7.72 -28.98 -33.24
C PRO A 292 -8.72 -28.70 -32.11
N ARG A 293 -8.75 -29.59 -31.11
CA ARG A 293 -9.55 -29.42 -29.89
C ARG A 293 -8.65 -29.33 -28.67
N PHE A 294 -8.81 -28.24 -27.92
CA PHE A 294 -7.98 -27.95 -26.76
C PHE A 294 -8.71 -28.22 -25.44
N VAL A 295 -8.04 -28.89 -24.51
CA VAL A 295 -8.52 -29.11 -23.13
C VAL A 295 -7.40 -28.77 -22.16
N ASN A 296 -7.74 -28.15 -21.02
CA ASN A 296 -6.80 -27.75 -19.98
C ASN A 296 -7.04 -28.58 -18.71
N PHE A 297 -5.96 -29.08 -18.12
CA PHE A 297 -5.96 -29.85 -16.88
C PHE A 297 -5.10 -29.14 -15.83
N TYR A 298 -5.76 -28.47 -14.89
CA TYR A 298 -5.09 -27.84 -13.76
C TYR A 298 -4.78 -28.89 -12.68
N ARG A 299 -3.52 -29.00 -12.28
CA ARG A 299 -3.08 -29.95 -11.25
C ARG A 299 -2.16 -29.28 -10.25
N LYS A 300 -2.40 -29.56 -8.96
CA LYS A 300 -1.42 -29.35 -7.90
C LYS A 300 -0.49 -30.56 -7.89
N VAL A 301 0.81 -30.32 -7.89
CA VAL A 301 1.84 -31.37 -8.02
C VAL A 301 2.86 -31.28 -6.88
N SER A 302 3.64 -32.35 -6.68
CA SER A 302 4.76 -32.32 -5.74
C SER A 302 5.91 -31.45 -6.29
N PRO A 303 6.88 -31.04 -5.45
CA PRO A 303 8.06 -30.31 -5.91
C PRO A 303 8.83 -31.09 -6.99
N GLU A 304 9.04 -32.39 -6.79
CA GLU A 304 9.80 -33.25 -7.72
C GLU A 304 9.08 -33.40 -9.06
N ALA A 305 7.75 -33.55 -9.00
CA ALA A 305 6.88 -33.55 -10.17
C ALA A 305 6.95 -32.21 -10.92
N TYR A 306 6.95 -31.10 -10.19
CA TYR A 306 7.05 -29.76 -10.77
C TYR A 306 8.37 -29.56 -11.49
N GLU A 307 9.50 -29.86 -10.85
CA GLU A 307 10.84 -29.80 -11.46
C GLU A 307 10.93 -30.63 -12.75
N THR A 308 10.40 -31.85 -12.72
CA THR A 308 10.39 -32.73 -13.90
C THR A 308 9.56 -32.14 -15.03
N LEU A 309 8.38 -31.59 -14.72
CA LEU A 309 7.44 -31.04 -15.70
C LEU A 309 7.89 -29.70 -16.29
N THR A 310 8.70 -28.93 -15.56
CA THR A 310 9.20 -27.62 -16.00
C THR A 310 10.59 -27.68 -16.61
N ALA A 311 11.22 -28.86 -16.69
CA ALA A 311 12.53 -29.06 -17.31
C ALA A 311 12.57 -28.62 -18.79
N ASP A 312 13.63 -27.90 -19.18
CA ASP A 312 13.75 -27.21 -20.49
C ASP A 312 13.70 -28.11 -21.73
N ASN A 313 13.86 -29.43 -21.57
CA ASN A 313 13.91 -30.41 -22.66
C ASN A 313 12.60 -31.20 -22.88
N LEU A 314 11.49 -30.77 -22.27
CA LEU A 314 10.25 -31.53 -22.23
C LEU A 314 9.12 -30.85 -23.03
N ASP A 315 9.17 -30.90 -24.37
CA ASP A 315 8.17 -30.25 -25.24
C ASP A 315 6.79 -30.94 -25.21
N THR A 316 6.78 -32.28 -25.16
CA THR A 316 5.57 -33.11 -25.09
C THR A 316 5.68 -34.05 -23.90
N ILE A 317 4.76 -33.97 -22.93
CA ILE A 317 4.82 -34.84 -21.74
C ILE A 317 4.13 -36.19 -21.97
N ALA A 318 3.18 -36.24 -22.90
CA ALA A 318 2.50 -37.44 -23.35
C ALA A 318 1.86 -37.24 -24.73
N ALA A 319 1.57 -38.34 -25.42
CA ALA A 319 0.89 -38.32 -26.71
C ALA A 319 -0.06 -39.51 -26.86
N ILE A 320 -1.12 -39.31 -27.63
CA ILE A 320 -1.96 -40.36 -28.18
C ILE A 320 -1.65 -40.43 -29.68
N SER A 321 -1.15 -41.57 -30.15
CA SER A 321 -0.84 -41.80 -31.56
C SER A 321 -1.93 -42.63 -32.21
N ALA A 322 -2.35 -42.23 -33.42
CA ALA A 322 -3.34 -42.95 -34.21
C ALA A 322 -2.88 -44.39 -34.51
N GLY A 323 -3.79 -45.36 -34.44
CA GLY A 323 -3.56 -46.74 -34.83
C GLY A 323 -4.30 -47.13 -36.11
N LEU A 324 -4.24 -48.42 -36.47
CA LEU A 324 -4.92 -49.01 -37.63
C LEU A 324 -6.43 -49.16 -37.33
N GLY A 325 -7.18 -48.05 -37.26
CA GLY A 325 -8.62 -48.02 -36.99
C GLY A 325 -9.19 -46.59 -36.91
N THR A 326 -10.50 -46.46 -36.71
CA THR A 326 -11.19 -45.16 -36.62
C THR A 326 -11.48 -44.78 -35.16
N GLY A 327 -11.10 -43.56 -34.76
CA GLY A 327 -11.39 -43.00 -33.43
C GLY A 327 -10.42 -43.41 -32.32
N VAL A 328 -10.55 -42.79 -31.14
CA VAL A 328 -9.59 -42.88 -30.02
C VAL A 328 -9.38 -44.28 -29.46
N TYR A 329 -10.38 -45.16 -29.58
CA TYR A 329 -10.29 -46.55 -29.11
C TYR A 329 -9.29 -47.41 -29.91
N SER A 330 -8.88 -46.95 -31.10
CA SER A 330 -7.81 -47.57 -31.91
C SER A 330 -6.42 -46.97 -31.65
N SER A 331 -6.31 -45.98 -30.77
CA SER A 331 -5.10 -45.17 -30.57
C SER A 331 -4.25 -45.66 -29.40
N ARG A 332 -2.95 -45.37 -29.41
CA ARG A 332 -2.00 -45.77 -28.36
C ARG A 332 -1.52 -44.58 -27.55
N PHE A 333 -1.66 -44.66 -26.23
CA PHE A 333 -1.13 -43.67 -25.31
C PHE A 333 0.35 -43.93 -24.99
N SER A 334 1.17 -42.89 -25.01
CA SER A 334 2.57 -42.91 -24.59
C SER A 334 2.86 -41.71 -23.68
N SER A 335 3.68 -41.91 -22.65
CA SER A 335 4.09 -40.84 -21.73
C SER A 335 5.61 -40.75 -21.65
N GLN A 336 6.13 -39.53 -21.80
CA GLN A 336 7.56 -39.24 -21.66
C GLN A 336 7.97 -39.02 -20.20
N ILE A 337 6.98 -38.78 -19.32
CA ILE A 337 7.19 -38.57 -17.88
C ILE A 337 6.97 -39.86 -17.06
N GLY A 338 6.78 -41.00 -17.71
CA GLY A 338 6.66 -42.30 -17.06
C GLY A 338 5.55 -42.35 -16.01
N ASP A 339 5.88 -42.84 -14.81
CA ASP A 339 4.92 -42.99 -13.70
C ASP A 339 4.39 -41.66 -13.16
N LEU A 340 5.07 -40.54 -13.44
CA LEU A 340 4.58 -39.22 -13.06
C LEU A 340 3.23 -38.89 -13.70
N TRP A 341 2.93 -39.45 -14.88
CA TRP A 341 1.63 -39.31 -15.53
C TRP A 341 0.48 -39.80 -14.65
N LYS A 342 0.68 -40.91 -13.93
CA LYS A 342 -0.32 -41.45 -13.01
C LYS A 342 -0.59 -40.49 -11.86
N GLN A 343 0.44 -39.81 -11.36
CA GLN A 343 0.31 -38.82 -10.27
C GLN A 343 -0.49 -37.59 -10.69
N LEU A 344 -0.42 -37.20 -11.97
CA LEU A 344 -1.25 -36.13 -12.51
C LEU A 344 -2.75 -36.45 -12.46
N SER A 345 -3.15 -37.72 -12.37
CA SER A 345 -4.57 -38.13 -12.35
C SER A 345 -5.36 -37.48 -13.51
N ILE A 346 -4.77 -37.51 -14.71
CA ILE A 346 -5.41 -37.03 -15.94
C ILE A 346 -5.92 -38.25 -16.69
N ASN A 347 -7.23 -38.29 -16.96
CA ASN A 347 -7.78 -39.20 -17.96
C ASN A 347 -7.44 -38.65 -19.36
N PRO A 348 -6.60 -39.33 -20.16
CA PRO A 348 -6.16 -38.82 -21.46
C PRO A 348 -7.32 -38.55 -22.44
N THR A 349 -8.46 -39.21 -22.26
CA THR A 349 -9.65 -39.08 -23.12
C THR A 349 -10.78 -38.27 -22.48
N ASP A 350 -10.52 -37.56 -21.37
CA ASP A 350 -11.52 -36.66 -20.79
C ASP A 350 -11.93 -35.59 -21.81
N GLN A 351 -13.24 -35.32 -21.93
CA GLN A 351 -13.79 -34.40 -22.93
C GLN A 351 -13.26 -34.66 -24.35
N TRP A 352 -13.12 -35.94 -24.74
CA TRP A 352 -12.72 -36.29 -26.10
C TRP A 352 -13.80 -35.85 -27.10
N PRO A 353 -13.45 -35.21 -28.21
CA PRO A 353 -14.42 -34.83 -29.23
C PRO A 353 -15.14 -36.07 -29.79
N GLU A 354 -16.45 -35.99 -30.02
CA GLU A 354 -17.21 -37.07 -30.67
C GLU A 354 -16.85 -37.26 -32.15
N SER A 355 -16.22 -36.26 -32.79
CA SER A 355 -15.66 -36.33 -34.15
C SER A 355 -14.42 -37.22 -34.20
N GLY A 356 -14.05 -37.74 -35.39
CA GLY A 356 -13.02 -38.76 -35.65
C GLY A 356 -11.56 -38.49 -35.22
N HIS A 357 -11.33 -37.71 -34.17
CA HIS A 357 -10.05 -37.47 -33.54
C HIS A 357 -9.45 -38.78 -33.02
N ASN A 358 -8.20 -39.03 -33.40
CA ASN A 358 -7.44 -40.24 -33.09
C ASN A 358 -5.99 -39.94 -32.67
N ALA A 359 -5.60 -38.66 -32.59
CA ALA A 359 -4.29 -38.24 -32.12
C ALA A 359 -4.41 -37.09 -31.11
N ALA A 360 -3.46 -37.01 -30.19
CA ALA A 360 -3.32 -35.89 -29.28
C ALA A 360 -1.89 -35.70 -28.75
N SER A 361 -1.55 -34.47 -28.41
CA SER A 361 -0.32 -34.10 -27.71
C SER A 361 -0.65 -33.39 -26.41
N PHE A 362 0.12 -33.65 -25.37
CA PHE A 362 0.00 -33.02 -24.05
C PHE A 362 1.29 -32.28 -23.71
N TRP A 363 1.19 -31.05 -23.22
CA TRP A 363 2.33 -30.27 -22.76
C TRP A 363 1.96 -29.40 -21.56
N VAL A 364 2.96 -28.90 -20.84
CA VAL A 364 2.77 -27.90 -19.78
C VAL A 364 2.62 -26.54 -20.46
N GLU A 365 1.39 -26.01 -20.49
CA GLU A 365 1.10 -24.69 -21.06
C GLU A 365 1.59 -23.57 -20.13
N SER A 366 1.36 -23.75 -18.84
CA SER A 366 1.83 -22.82 -17.82
C SER A 366 2.07 -23.52 -16.50
N SER A 367 2.96 -22.95 -15.71
CA SER A 367 3.28 -23.39 -14.36
C SER A 367 3.21 -22.19 -13.43
N ARG A 368 2.83 -22.41 -12.17
CA ARG A 368 2.83 -21.36 -11.15
C ARG A 368 3.19 -21.94 -9.78
N GLU A 369 3.86 -21.11 -9.01
CA GLU A 369 4.17 -21.36 -7.61
C GLU A 369 3.29 -20.47 -6.74
N ALA A 370 2.89 -20.98 -5.58
CA ALA A 370 2.18 -20.20 -4.57
C ALA A 370 2.82 -20.43 -3.20
N TYR A 371 3.15 -19.32 -2.55
CA TYR A 371 3.86 -19.31 -1.28
C TYR A 371 2.90 -18.95 -0.16
N PHE A 372 3.03 -19.64 0.96
CA PHE A 372 2.16 -19.44 2.10
C PHE A 372 2.94 -19.44 3.40
N HIS A 373 2.54 -18.57 4.31
CA HIS A 373 2.99 -18.56 5.70
C HIS A 373 1.83 -18.88 6.64
N LYS A 374 2.18 -19.47 7.77
CA LYS A 374 1.30 -19.59 8.94
C LYS A 374 1.96 -18.90 10.11
N TYR A 375 1.19 -18.20 10.93
CA TYR A 375 1.73 -17.42 12.04
C TYR A 375 1.08 -17.78 13.37
N ILE A 376 1.81 -17.50 14.45
CA ILE A 376 1.23 -17.29 15.78
C ILE A 376 1.17 -15.78 15.98
N LEU A 377 -0.02 -15.27 16.22
CA LEU A 377 -0.26 -13.89 16.61
C LEU A 377 -0.38 -13.85 18.12
N GLU A 378 0.46 -13.04 18.74
CA GLU A 378 0.31 -12.66 20.14
C GLU A 378 -0.20 -11.21 20.17
N GLU A 379 -1.29 -10.98 20.91
CA GLU A 379 -1.91 -9.66 21.08
C GLU A 379 -2.22 -9.48 22.56
N ASN A 380 -1.56 -8.51 23.20
CA ASN A 380 -1.65 -8.23 24.62
C ASN A 380 -1.56 -9.48 25.50
N GLY A 381 -0.72 -10.47 25.18
CA GLY A 381 -0.48 -11.69 25.94
C GLY A 381 -1.41 -12.86 25.61
N ASP A 382 -2.42 -12.66 24.76
CA ASP A 382 -3.25 -13.74 24.24
C ASP A 382 -2.71 -14.21 22.89
N THR A 383 -2.72 -15.52 22.65
CA THR A 383 -2.13 -16.10 21.43
C THR A 383 -3.17 -16.84 20.58
N LYS A 384 -3.13 -16.62 19.27
CA LYS A 384 -3.93 -17.32 18.28
C LYS A 384 -3.08 -17.73 17.08
N GLU A 385 -3.46 -18.80 16.41
CA GLU A 385 -2.83 -19.19 15.14
C GLU A 385 -3.63 -18.66 13.97
N THR A 386 -2.95 -18.24 12.92
CA THR A 386 -3.59 -17.88 11.65
C THR A 386 -3.89 -19.13 10.84
N ASP A 387 -4.80 -19.00 9.88
CA ASP A 387 -4.82 -19.90 8.73
C ASP A 387 -3.63 -19.63 7.80
N TRP A 388 -3.55 -20.39 6.71
CA TRP A 388 -2.54 -20.17 5.67
C TRP A 388 -2.77 -18.83 4.96
N GLU A 389 -1.82 -17.91 5.11
CA GLU A 389 -1.81 -16.62 4.42
C GLU A 389 -0.94 -16.74 3.17
N LYS A 390 -1.51 -16.43 1.99
CA LYS A 390 -0.74 -16.36 0.75
C LYS A 390 0.19 -15.13 0.82
N VAL A 391 1.47 -15.34 0.49
CA VAL A 391 2.48 -14.29 0.41
C VAL A 391 3.11 -14.26 -0.99
N ASP A 392 3.77 -13.16 -1.34
CA ASP A 392 4.58 -13.12 -2.56
C ASP A 392 5.92 -13.84 -2.37
N ALA A 393 6.53 -14.24 -3.48
CA ALA A 393 7.78 -15.02 -3.51
C ALA A 393 8.92 -14.29 -2.79
N ASN A 394 9.07 -12.98 -3.01
CA ASN A 394 10.15 -12.20 -2.41
C ASN A 394 10.00 -12.14 -0.88
N PHE A 395 8.77 -11.98 -0.39
CA PHE A 395 8.50 -12.01 1.04
C PHE A 395 8.73 -13.41 1.65
N TYR A 396 8.35 -14.47 0.95
CA TYR A 396 8.65 -15.85 1.38
C TYR A 396 10.16 -16.05 1.53
N ASP A 397 10.92 -15.72 0.49
CA ASP A 397 12.37 -15.87 0.43
C ASP A 397 13.10 -15.06 1.50
N ALA A 398 12.69 -13.81 1.70
CA ALA A 398 13.24 -12.95 2.73
C ALA A 398 13.03 -13.50 4.15
N ASN A 399 12.07 -14.41 4.36
CA ASN A 399 11.73 -14.99 5.65
C ASN A 399 12.16 -16.45 5.83
N LEU A 400 12.85 -17.04 4.85
CA LEU A 400 13.28 -18.45 4.89
C LEU A 400 14.13 -18.79 6.12
N GLU A 401 14.93 -17.85 6.61
CA GLU A 401 15.77 -18.05 7.80
C GLU A 401 15.03 -17.78 9.12
N TYR A 402 13.79 -17.29 9.09
CA TYR A 402 13.09 -16.74 10.24
C TYR A 402 11.98 -17.65 10.79
N LEU A 403 11.94 -18.93 10.42
CA LEU A 403 11.00 -19.88 11.03
C LEU A 403 11.23 -19.90 12.56
N GLY A 404 10.13 -19.83 13.31
CA GLY A 404 10.14 -19.73 14.77
C GLY A 404 10.50 -18.36 15.34
N MET A 405 10.71 -17.34 14.50
CA MET A 405 11.07 -15.98 14.93
C MET A 405 9.85 -15.06 14.93
N ALA A 406 9.89 -14.04 15.79
CA ALA A 406 9.03 -12.87 15.63
C ALA A 406 9.53 -12.06 14.43
N VAL A 407 8.78 -12.07 13.34
CA VAL A 407 9.06 -11.28 12.12
C VAL A 407 8.52 -9.86 12.22
N LEU A 408 7.65 -9.62 13.22
CA LEU A 408 7.17 -8.30 13.57
C LEU A 408 6.83 -8.28 15.06
N ALA A 409 7.20 -7.22 15.77
CA ALA A 409 6.84 -7.01 17.17
C ALA A 409 6.62 -5.53 17.50
N LYS A 410 5.60 -5.22 18.29
CA LYS A 410 5.36 -3.91 18.86
C LYS A 410 5.02 -4.07 20.36
N PRO A 411 5.96 -3.82 21.28
CA PRO A 411 5.67 -3.85 22.71
C PRO A 411 4.92 -2.57 23.16
N TYR A 412 4.41 -2.56 24.40
CA TYR A 412 3.86 -1.37 25.04
C TYR A 412 4.88 -0.24 25.05
N GLY A 413 4.41 1.00 24.92
CA GLY A 413 5.28 2.17 24.82
C GLY A 413 5.99 2.32 23.48
N VAL A 414 5.52 1.64 22.43
CA VAL A 414 6.07 1.79 21.07
C VAL A 414 4.98 2.22 20.11
N PHE A 415 5.25 3.30 19.36
CA PHE A 415 4.36 3.75 18.28
C PHE A 415 4.40 2.77 17.11
N GLU A 416 3.32 2.74 16.32
CA GLU A 416 3.17 1.81 15.20
C GLU A 416 4.29 1.92 14.15
N GLN A 417 4.79 3.12 13.91
CA GLN A 417 5.91 3.38 13.00
C GLN A 417 7.27 2.91 13.55
N ASP A 418 7.39 2.80 14.87
CA ASP A 418 8.60 2.39 15.58
C ASP A 418 8.55 0.89 15.93
N ARG A 419 7.58 0.15 15.37
CA ARG A 419 7.49 -1.30 15.53
C ARG A 419 8.74 -1.97 14.98
N LEU A 420 9.13 -3.07 15.59
CA LEU A 420 10.25 -3.89 15.13
C LEU A 420 9.80 -4.75 13.96
N THR A 421 10.53 -4.66 12.85
CA THR A 421 10.32 -5.48 11.65
C THR A 421 11.48 -6.41 11.35
N GLN A 422 12.59 -6.28 12.10
CA GLN A 422 13.72 -7.20 12.02
C GLN A 422 13.43 -8.44 12.85
N ALA A 423 13.69 -9.61 12.27
CA ALA A 423 13.39 -10.87 12.93
C ALA A 423 14.21 -11.04 14.22
N ALA A 424 13.51 -11.31 15.32
CA ALA A 424 14.11 -11.53 16.63
C ALA A 424 13.44 -12.71 17.33
N PRO A 425 14.05 -13.28 18.38
CA PRO A 425 13.42 -14.35 19.14
C PRO A 425 12.07 -13.89 19.70
N PRO A 426 11.01 -14.72 19.67
CA PRO A 426 9.71 -14.35 20.22
C PRO A 426 9.81 -13.87 21.67
N GLY A 427 9.18 -12.73 21.97
CA GLY A 427 9.24 -12.11 23.29
C GLY A 427 10.49 -11.26 23.56
N MET A 428 11.58 -11.36 22.78
CA MET A 428 12.80 -10.58 23.05
C MET A 428 12.55 -9.06 23.06
N ALA A 429 11.63 -8.57 22.22
CA ALA A 429 11.25 -7.15 22.19
C ALA A 429 10.54 -6.63 23.45
N TYR A 430 10.07 -7.53 24.32
CA TYR A 430 9.30 -7.23 25.52
C TYR A 430 10.20 -7.18 26.75
N VAL A 431 11.37 -7.81 26.67
CA VAL A 431 12.37 -7.87 27.74
C VAL A 431 12.92 -6.47 28.02
N GLY A 432 13.04 -6.14 29.30
CA GLY A 432 13.46 -4.82 29.78
C GLY A 432 12.31 -3.84 29.99
N ASN A 433 11.07 -4.18 29.62
CA ASN A 433 9.89 -3.38 29.92
C ASN A 433 9.15 -3.97 31.14
N SER A 434 9.02 -3.15 32.19
CA SER A 434 8.47 -3.54 33.50
C SER A 434 7.00 -3.97 33.48
N LYS A 435 6.25 -3.67 32.41
CA LYS A 435 4.88 -4.17 32.22
C LYS A 435 4.83 -5.68 31.95
N TYR A 436 5.93 -6.28 31.51
CA TYR A 436 5.97 -7.69 31.14
C TYR A 436 6.75 -8.58 32.10
N GLY A 437 7.57 -8.01 32.98
CA GLY A 437 8.45 -8.78 33.84
C GLY A 437 9.54 -7.96 34.51
N GLU A 438 10.52 -8.66 35.08
CA GLU A 438 11.68 -8.10 35.77
C GLU A 438 12.92 -8.96 35.58
N TRP A 439 14.10 -8.37 35.79
CA TRP A 439 15.36 -9.11 35.86
C TRP A 439 15.53 -9.76 37.24
N LYS A 440 15.74 -11.07 37.27
CA LYS A 440 16.09 -11.83 38.48
C LYS A 440 17.48 -12.42 38.36
N LYS A 441 18.10 -12.69 39.51
CA LYS A 441 19.38 -13.39 39.60
C LYS A 441 19.13 -14.85 39.99
N ASP A 442 19.86 -15.77 39.37
CA ASP A 442 19.95 -17.15 39.85
C ASP A 442 21.03 -17.29 40.94
N ASP A 443 21.12 -18.48 41.54
CA ASP A 443 22.08 -18.80 42.61
C ASP A 443 23.54 -18.66 42.18
N THR A 444 23.81 -18.61 40.87
CA THR A 444 25.15 -18.40 40.28
C THR A 444 25.42 -16.94 39.95
N GLY A 445 24.48 -16.03 40.25
CA GLY A 445 24.58 -14.60 40.01
C GLY A 445 24.23 -14.17 38.58
N ASN A 446 23.83 -15.09 37.69
CA ASN A 446 23.43 -14.74 36.33
C ASN A 446 22.04 -14.11 36.32
N GLN A 447 21.88 -13.05 35.52
CA GLN A 447 20.60 -12.37 35.38
C GLN A 447 19.76 -12.97 34.25
N PHE A 448 18.50 -13.29 34.56
CA PHE A 448 17.50 -13.76 33.60
C PHE A 448 16.19 -12.99 33.74
N TRP A 449 15.45 -12.91 32.63
CA TRP A 449 14.16 -12.24 32.60
C TRP A 449 13.04 -13.15 33.12
N SER A 450 12.33 -12.68 34.14
CA SER A 450 11.16 -13.32 34.73
C SER A 450 9.88 -12.63 34.25
N TRP A 451 9.01 -13.38 33.57
CA TRP A 451 7.76 -12.86 33.02
C TRP A 451 6.64 -12.73 34.07
N TYR A 452 5.72 -11.79 33.86
CA TYR A 452 4.51 -11.61 34.65
C TYR A 452 3.25 -12.18 33.99
N GLY A 453 2.34 -12.71 34.82
CA GLY A 453 0.98 -13.10 34.43
C GLY A 453 0.95 -14.00 33.18
N LYS A 454 0.11 -13.64 32.20
CA LYS A 454 -0.06 -14.38 30.94
C LYS A 454 1.21 -14.51 30.09
N TYR A 455 2.21 -13.65 30.29
CA TYR A 455 3.49 -13.75 29.60
C TYR A 455 4.39 -14.86 30.17
N ALA A 456 4.06 -15.46 31.33
CA ALA A 456 4.81 -16.55 31.94
C ALA A 456 5.02 -17.75 31.00
N LEU A 457 4.04 -18.01 30.12
CA LEU A 457 4.11 -19.11 29.16
C LEU A 457 5.02 -18.84 27.96
N PHE A 458 5.53 -17.61 27.76
CA PHE A 458 6.38 -17.30 26.59
C PHE A 458 7.62 -18.21 26.52
N SER A 459 8.22 -18.49 27.69
CA SER A 459 9.42 -19.31 27.80
C SER A 459 9.20 -20.76 27.36
N SER A 460 8.00 -21.31 27.51
CA SER A 460 7.63 -22.67 27.13
C SER A 460 6.88 -22.76 25.79
N LEU A 461 6.14 -21.72 25.42
CA LEU A 461 5.34 -21.66 24.20
C LEU A 461 6.22 -21.54 22.94
N PHE A 462 7.33 -20.81 23.06
CA PHE A 462 8.19 -20.45 21.92
C PHE A 462 9.53 -21.18 21.89
N PHE A 463 9.97 -21.78 23.00
CA PHE A 463 11.28 -22.44 23.10
C PHE A 463 11.14 -23.89 23.56
N PHE A 464 11.91 -24.77 22.92
CA PHE A 464 11.99 -26.18 23.29
C PHE A 464 13.46 -26.65 23.30
N PRO A 465 14.02 -27.04 24.46
CA PRO A 465 13.39 -27.00 25.79
C PRO A 465 13.07 -25.56 26.25
N PRO A 466 12.16 -25.38 27.24
CA PRO A 466 11.85 -24.06 27.78
C PRO A 466 13.10 -23.29 28.20
N SER A 467 13.17 -22.00 27.89
CA SER A 467 14.33 -21.17 28.19
C SER A 467 13.96 -19.74 28.50
N TYR A 468 14.77 -19.12 29.35
CA TYR A 468 14.68 -17.69 29.67
C TYR A 468 15.65 -16.87 28.81
N PHE A 469 15.40 -15.56 28.77
CA PHE A 469 16.34 -14.59 28.21
C PHE A 469 17.32 -14.14 29.28
N HIS A 470 18.62 -14.25 28.99
CA HIS A 470 19.67 -13.75 29.87
C HIS A 470 20.05 -12.31 29.52
N TYR A 471 20.50 -11.56 30.53
CA TYR A 471 20.83 -10.14 30.37
C TYR A 471 21.84 -9.89 29.26
N ASN A 472 22.94 -10.65 29.21
CA ASN A 472 23.97 -10.47 28.20
C ASN A 472 23.45 -10.67 26.76
N SER A 473 22.62 -11.70 26.55
CA SER A 473 22.02 -11.97 25.24
C SER A 473 21.03 -10.89 24.82
N TRP A 474 20.25 -10.36 25.77
CA TRP A 474 19.33 -9.25 25.52
C TRP A 474 20.08 -7.94 25.28
N ASN A 475 21.11 -7.65 26.07
CA ASN A 475 21.90 -6.43 25.95
C ASN A 475 22.61 -6.35 24.59
N SER A 476 23.23 -7.47 24.14
CA SER A 476 23.81 -7.55 22.80
C SER A 476 22.76 -7.30 21.71
N TRP A 477 21.59 -7.96 21.80
CA TRP A 477 20.50 -7.71 20.87
C TRP A 477 20.05 -6.24 20.87
N ASN A 478 19.80 -5.67 22.04
CA ASN A 478 19.26 -4.33 22.21
C ASN A 478 20.19 -3.24 21.63
N ASN A 479 21.51 -3.42 21.77
CA ASN A 479 22.48 -2.42 21.33
C ASN A 479 22.88 -2.59 19.84
N ASP A 480 23.08 -3.83 19.40
CA ASP A 480 23.75 -4.11 18.11
C ASP A 480 22.80 -4.57 17.00
N TYR A 481 21.59 -5.04 17.35
CA TYR A 481 20.68 -5.69 16.41
C TYR A 481 19.32 -5.00 16.33
N ARG A 482 18.78 -4.52 17.45
CA ARG A 482 17.47 -3.86 17.51
C ARG A 482 17.40 -2.70 16.52
N TYR A 483 16.37 -2.70 15.68
CA TYR A 483 16.15 -1.74 14.57
C TYR A 483 17.18 -1.77 13.43
N LYS A 484 18.15 -2.69 13.44
CA LYS A 484 19.26 -2.75 12.46
C LYS A 484 19.24 -4.02 11.62
N LYS A 485 19.18 -5.19 12.27
CA LYS A 485 19.32 -6.49 11.61
C LYS A 485 18.70 -7.64 12.43
N PRO A 486 18.38 -8.77 11.79
CA PRO A 486 17.89 -9.96 12.49
C PRO A 486 18.87 -10.48 13.53
N TYR A 487 18.36 -11.08 14.61
CA TYR A 487 19.18 -11.64 15.68
C TYR A 487 18.86 -13.11 15.94
N PHE A 488 19.82 -13.97 15.61
CA PHE A 488 19.70 -15.43 15.76
C PHE A 488 20.24 -15.96 17.09
N GLY A 489 20.92 -15.13 17.89
CA GLY A 489 21.67 -15.56 19.07
C GLY A 489 22.74 -16.61 18.75
N GLN A 490 23.58 -16.91 19.74
CA GLN A 490 24.60 -17.95 19.62
C GLN A 490 24.60 -18.85 20.86
N THR A 491 24.82 -20.14 20.65
CA THR A 491 25.12 -21.09 21.73
C THR A 491 26.59 -20.95 22.15
N LYS A 492 26.98 -21.61 23.25
CA LYS A 492 28.39 -21.64 23.71
C LYS A 492 29.37 -22.16 22.63
N ASN A 493 28.87 -22.98 21.70
CA ASN A 493 29.66 -23.58 20.63
C ASN A 493 29.57 -22.77 19.31
N GLY A 494 29.06 -21.53 19.35
CA GLY A 494 28.96 -20.63 18.19
C GLY A 494 27.81 -20.94 17.23
N SER A 495 26.99 -21.98 17.47
CA SER A 495 25.84 -22.31 16.61
C SER A 495 24.67 -21.34 16.82
N ARG A 496 23.84 -21.13 15.79
CA ARG A 496 22.62 -20.29 15.91
C ARG A 496 21.66 -20.89 16.95
N LYS A 497 21.09 -20.05 17.82
CA LYS A 497 20.13 -20.47 18.85
C LYS A 497 18.70 -20.44 18.34
N TYR A 498 18.38 -19.41 17.56
CA TYR A 498 17.05 -19.11 17.02
C TYR A 498 17.05 -19.09 15.47
N GLY A 499 15.86 -19.00 14.88
CA GLY A 499 15.65 -19.05 13.42
C GLY A 499 15.59 -20.47 12.86
N THR A 500 15.34 -20.58 11.55
CA THR A 500 15.11 -21.84 10.83
C THR A 500 16.19 -22.89 11.08
N TYR A 501 17.45 -22.45 11.15
CA TYR A 501 18.61 -23.31 11.39
C TYR A 501 19.06 -23.33 12.85
N GLY A 502 18.32 -22.67 13.74
CA GLY A 502 18.63 -22.57 15.16
C GLY A 502 18.28 -23.84 15.94
N THR A 503 18.97 -24.05 17.07
CA THR A 503 18.78 -25.22 17.93
C THR A 503 17.33 -25.40 18.39
N TYR A 504 16.62 -24.32 18.74
CA TYR A 504 15.24 -24.43 19.23
C TYR A 504 14.24 -24.90 18.17
N VAL A 505 14.42 -24.50 16.91
CA VAL A 505 13.56 -24.95 15.81
C VAL A 505 13.88 -26.40 15.46
N ARG A 506 15.17 -26.75 15.39
CA ARG A 506 15.62 -28.10 15.05
C ARG A 506 15.25 -29.16 16.10
N GLN A 507 15.22 -28.79 17.38
CA GLN A 507 14.91 -29.73 18.47
C GLN A 507 13.42 -29.81 18.79
N SER A 508 12.61 -28.84 18.34
CA SER A 508 11.19 -28.77 18.70
C SER A 508 10.32 -29.70 17.85
N PRO A 509 9.58 -30.65 18.46
CA PRO A 509 8.62 -31.49 17.74
C PRO A 509 7.53 -30.67 16.99
N LYS A 510 7.19 -29.48 17.51
CA LYS A 510 6.23 -28.56 16.90
C LYS A 510 6.73 -28.05 15.54
N PHE A 511 8.03 -27.80 15.40
CA PHE A 511 8.61 -27.35 14.14
C PHE A 511 8.99 -28.52 13.24
N GLN A 512 9.40 -29.67 13.79
CA GLN A 512 9.68 -30.88 12.97
C GLN A 512 8.45 -31.43 12.25
N SER A 513 7.24 -31.15 12.75
CA SER A 513 5.98 -31.60 12.15
C SER A 513 5.39 -30.62 11.11
N THR A 514 6.03 -29.47 10.90
CA THR A 514 5.60 -28.42 9.96
C THR A 514 5.67 -28.85 8.50
N ASN A 515 4.96 -28.15 7.62
CA ASN A 515 5.04 -28.39 6.17
C ASN A 515 6.43 -28.06 5.66
N PHE A 516 6.99 -26.95 6.14
CA PHE A 516 8.36 -26.54 5.81
C PHE A 516 9.40 -27.63 6.14
N ALA A 517 9.28 -28.26 7.32
CA ALA A 517 10.16 -29.35 7.72
C ALA A 517 9.99 -30.59 6.82
N LYS A 518 8.73 -30.97 6.57
CA LYS A 518 8.37 -32.16 5.77
C LYS A 518 8.79 -32.04 4.31
N SER A 519 8.81 -30.82 3.75
CA SER A 519 9.32 -30.54 2.40
C SER A 519 10.85 -30.44 2.35
N GLY A 520 11.55 -30.70 3.46
CA GLY A 520 13.01 -30.70 3.50
C GLY A 520 13.63 -29.32 3.74
N GLY A 521 12.87 -28.31 4.15
CA GLY A 521 13.35 -26.93 4.34
C GLY A 521 14.45 -26.74 5.41
N PHE A 522 14.74 -27.76 6.22
CA PHE A 522 15.89 -27.76 7.15
C PHE A 522 17.20 -28.27 6.54
N LYS A 523 17.13 -28.93 5.38
CA LYS A 523 18.31 -29.24 4.56
C LYS A 523 18.75 -27.92 3.93
N SER A 524 20.04 -27.60 3.93
CA SER A 524 20.57 -26.46 3.18
C SER A 524 20.24 -26.69 1.70
N GLN A 525 19.16 -26.10 1.18
CA GLN A 525 18.75 -26.35 -0.20
C GLN A 525 19.72 -25.68 -1.17
N ALA A 526 20.15 -26.47 -2.16
CA ALA A 526 20.74 -25.97 -3.38
C ALA A 526 19.73 -25.10 -4.13
N THR A 527 20.24 -24.10 -4.83
CA THR A 527 19.53 -23.02 -5.54
C THR A 527 18.62 -23.47 -6.70
N SER A 528 18.39 -24.77 -6.90
CA SER A 528 18.05 -25.32 -8.22
C SER A 528 16.58 -25.28 -8.65
N VAL A 529 15.61 -25.00 -7.77
CA VAL A 529 14.19 -24.91 -8.19
C VAL A 529 13.81 -23.49 -8.61
N ARG A 530 14.54 -22.47 -8.14
CA ARG A 530 14.18 -21.04 -8.29
C ARG A 530 14.40 -20.47 -9.69
N GLY A 531 14.97 -21.26 -10.61
CA GLY A 531 15.24 -20.86 -11.98
C GLY A 531 14.12 -21.18 -12.98
N ALA A 532 13.16 -22.04 -12.61
CA ALA A 532 12.06 -22.46 -13.49
C ALA A 532 10.87 -21.47 -13.43
N GLY A 533 11.16 -20.16 -13.40
CA GLY A 533 10.14 -19.12 -13.36
C GLY A 533 9.39 -18.97 -14.68
N ALA A 534 8.06 -19.12 -14.61
CA ALA A 534 7.04 -18.60 -15.55
C ALA A 534 7.43 -18.50 -17.03
N GLY A 535 7.97 -19.58 -17.60
CA GLY A 535 7.98 -19.74 -19.05
C GLY A 535 6.55 -19.97 -19.53
N LEU A 536 5.91 -18.96 -20.11
CA LEU A 536 4.82 -19.22 -21.05
C LEU A 536 5.43 -20.07 -22.16
N ARG A 537 5.23 -21.39 -22.11
CA ARG A 537 5.46 -22.28 -23.26
C ARG A 537 4.31 -22.04 -24.23
N GLY A 538 4.24 -20.80 -24.73
CA GLY A 538 3.20 -20.30 -25.60
C GLY A 538 3.41 -20.86 -27.00
N GLY A 539 2.92 -22.08 -27.20
CA GLY A 539 3.04 -22.80 -28.45
C GLY A 539 3.21 -24.27 -28.13
N GLY A 540 2.12 -25.04 -28.26
CA GLY A 540 2.22 -26.50 -28.24
C GLY A 540 3.23 -26.97 -29.30
N PRO A 541 3.74 -28.20 -29.16
CA PRO A 541 4.57 -28.80 -30.19
C PRO A 541 3.73 -28.82 -31.47
N LYS A 542 3.98 -27.86 -32.37
CA LYS A 542 3.29 -27.77 -33.66
C LYS A 542 3.35 -29.16 -34.25
N SER A 543 2.18 -29.78 -34.46
CA SER A 543 2.07 -31.14 -34.95
C SER A 543 3.06 -31.32 -36.09
N LYS A 544 4.12 -32.11 -35.86
CA LYS A 544 5.04 -32.56 -36.91
C LYS A 544 4.43 -33.73 -37.70
N GLY A 545 3.14 -33.99 -37.52
CA GLY A 545 2.32 -34.92 -38.31
C GLY A 545 1.38 -34.15 -39.24
N LYS A 546 1.91 -33.15 -39.95
CA LYS A 546 1.53 -32.72 -41.31
C LYS A 546 2.72 -31.99 -41.93
#